data_AF-A8ZX57-F1
#
_entry.id   AF-A8ZX57-F1
#
_cell.length_a   1.000
_cell.length_b   1.000
_cell.length_c   1.000
_cell.angle_alpha   90.00
_cell.angle_beta   90.00
_cell.angle_gamma   90.00
#
_symmetry.space_group_name_H-M   'P 1'
#
loop_
_entity.id
_entity.type
_entity.pdbx_description
1 polymer ?
#
loop_
_entity_poly.entity_id
_entity_poly.type
_entity_poly.pdbx_seq_one_letter_code
_entity_poly.pdbx_strand_id
1 'polypeptide(L)'
;MFAGRYRHSKEARLNSEQVNHSERVLGKPTVEMLKQVHEDACWILENLGVGCRQPQMVEAFKALEAEGLVLIHENRIYLMRDLVDRCLGSTPGVADFFVPRNSFFVGGTAPYIYDDEKGLGGIMPTEDHVARIAQIAEKSRVVAGMGRGVKLADEVVQMNLMDAHCAKPLYFAVTSDAALERAVALHKKRGNVMVVFCLTRPPLEVNENFSEHFVKVVQAGLPVFISAMPMAGISAPFCYNGVLAMTHAEVLFGICVSQLLRPGAVCIHAGFPTIADPRIEYNPNYGLVSHNLLNILMTHLCLMLDLPAFQSACTTHEEHLTRRAYDDAKAGQAMCLKYGFHMMRHTFSFLRYLIDFSIEKLERSIEILENTTPDDAPAVEMPVYDPRGMESIMHTGVGMYMEDPLTTANFGKVFVD
;
A
#
# COMPACT_ATOMS: atom_id res chain seq x y z
N MET A 1 -5.40 7.45 48.23
CA MET A 1 -6.15 8.46 47.45
C MET A 1 -5.08 9.32 46.80
N PHE A 2 -4.76 9.20 45.51
CA PHE A 2 -5.63 9.46 44.37
C PHE A 2 -5.52 8.34 43.32
N ALA A 3 -6.51 7.45 43.32
CA ALA A 3 -6.90 6.73 42.12
C ALA A 3 -7.82 7.68 41.34
N GLY A 4 -7.45 8.04 40.11
CA GLY A 4 -8.15 9.09 39.37
C GLY A 4 -7.90 9.02 37.87
N ARG A 5 -8.74 8.25 37.19
CA ARG A 5 -9.10 8.33 35.76
C ARG A 5 -8.04 7.88 34.74
N TYR A 6 -7.79 6.58 34.69
CA TYR A 6 -7.59 5.95 33.38
C TYR A 6 -8.96 5.92 32.69
N ARG A 7 -9.16 6.83 31.72
CA ARG A 7 -10.17 6.63 30.68
C ARG A 7 -9.76 5.35 29.98
N HIS A 8 -10.65 4.34 29.96
CA HIS A 8 -10.49 3.17 29.11
C HIS A 8 -10.04 3.63 27.71
N SER A 9 -8.86 3.19 27.27
CA SER A 9 -8.53 3.20 25.86
C SER A 9 -9.69 2.49 25.16
N LYS A 10 -10.29 3.15 24.17
CA LYS A 10 -11.13 2.43 23.24
C LYS A 10 -10.20 1.43 22.58
N GLU A 11 -10.37 0.14 22.86
CA GLU A 11 -9.96 -0.90 21.90
C GLU A 11 -10.40 -0.39 20.52
N ALA A 12 -9.53 -0.50 19.50
CA ALA A 12 -9.88 -0.12 18.14
C ALA A 12 -11.01 -1.03 17.65
N ARG A 13 -12.24 -0.63 17.96
CA ARG A 13 -13.42 -1.46 17.73
C ARG A 13 -13.65 -1.49 16.23
N LEU A 14 -13.53 -2.68 15.65
CA LEU A 14 -13.75 -2.89 14.22
C LEU A 14 -15.10 -2.29 13.78
N ASN A 15 -15.10 -1.66 12.60
CA ASN A 15 -16.29 -1.14 11.96
C ASN A 15 -17.25 -2.30 11.64
N SER A 16 -18.30 -2.45 12.46
CA SER A 16 -19.21 -3.59 12.38
C SER A 16 -20.00 -3.67 11.07
N GLU A 17 -20.35 -2.52 10.48
CA GLU A 17 -21.02 -2.47 9.18
C GLU A 17 -20.10 -3.00 8.08
N GLN A 18 -18.83 -2.59 8.12
CA GLN A 18 -17.83 -3.06 7.18
C GLN A 18 -17.48 -4.54 7.39
N VAL A 19 -17.40 -5.04 8.63
CA VAL A 19 -17.24 -6.47 8.92
C VAL A 19 -18.37 -7.27 8.25
N ASN A 20 -19.63 -6.87 8.50
CA ASN A 20 -20.78 -7.53 7.90
C ASN A 20 -20.76 -7.49 6.36
N HIS A 21 -20.30 -6.38 5.77
CA HIS A 21 -20.13 -6.28 4.32
C HIS A 21 -19.04 -7.23 3.81
N SER A 22 -17.87 -7.24 4.44
CA SER A 22 -16.77 -8.14 4.10
C SER A 22 -17.19 -9.61 4.21
N GLU A 23 -17.96 -10.00 5.24
CA GLU A 23 -18.42 -11.38 5.40
C GLU A 23 -19.36 -11.84 4.28
N ARG A 24 -20.21 -10.94 3.76
CA ARG A 24 -21.09 -11.25 2.63
C ARG A 24 -20.32 -11.48 1.33
N VAL A 25 -19.20 -10.79 1.16
CA VAL A 25 -18.48 -10.68 -0.12
C VAL A 25 -17.27 -11.63 -0.18
N LEU A 26 -16.60 -11.84 0.94
CA LEU A 26 -15.41 -12.71 1.07
C LEU A 26 -15.70 -14.02 1.79
N GLY A 27 -16.83 -14.12 2.50
CA GLY A 27 -17.14 -15.24 3.38
C GLY A 27 -16.55 -15.07 4.79
N LYS A 28 -17.27 -15.60 5.78
CA LYS A 28 -16.89 -15.51 7.20
C LYS A 28 -15.48 -16.07 7.50
N PRO A 29 -15.07 -17.25 7.00
CA PRO A 29 -13.74 -17.78 7.30
C PRO A 29 -12.59 -16.86 6.89
N THR A 30 -12.72 -16.17 5.75
CA THR A 30 -11.73 -15.22 5.25
C THR A 30 -11.72 -13.94 6.07
N VAL A 31 -12.87 -13.46 6.53
CA VAL A 31 -12.92 -12.32 7.46
C VAL A 31 -12.29 -12.66 8.81
N GLU A 32 -12.50 -13.86 9.34
CA GLU A 32 -11.81 -14.31 10.56
C GLU A 32 -10.29 -14.42 10.34
N MET A 33 -9.84 -14.89 9.17
CA MET A 33 -8.43 -14.82 8.79
C MET A 33 -7.89 -13.38 8.82
N LEU A 34 -8.62 -12.40 8.27
CA LEU A 34 -8.18 -11.01 8.28
C LEU A 34 -8.11 -10.40 9.68
N LYS A 35 -9.04 -10.77 10.57
CA LYS A 35 -8.95 -10.39 11.99
C LYS A 35 -7.70 -10.98 12.63
N GLN A 36 -7.41 -12.25 12.37
CA GLN A 36 -6.19 -12.89 12.87
C GLN A 36 -4.92 -12.25 12.29
N VAL A 37 -4.92 -11.84 11.02
CA VAL A 37 -3.81 -11.08 10.40
C VAL A 37 -3.50 -9.79 11.16
N HIS A 38 -4.52 -9.10 11.71
CA HIS A 38 -4.29 -7.92 12.55
C HIS A 38 -3.59 -8.27 13.86
N GLU A 39 -4.00 -9.37 14.50
CA GLU A 39 -3.37 -9.88 15.73
C GLU A 39 -1.93 -10.33 15.46
N ASP A 40 -1.68 -11.04 14.35
CA ASP A 40 -0.35 -11.47 13.93
C ASP A 40 0.57 -10.27 13.65
N ALA A 41 0.05 -9.21 13.02
CA ALA A 41 0.79 -7.98 12.78
C ALA A 41 1.18 -7.25 14.08
N CYS A 42 0.28 -7.23 15.07
CA CYS A 42 0.60 -6.71 16.41
C CYS A 42 1.67 -7.55 17.07
N TRP A 43 1.56 -8.88 17.01
CA TRP A 43 2.59 -9.79 17.53
C TRP A 43 3.95 -9.54 16.88
N ILE A 44 4.00 -9.35 15.56
CA ILE A 44 5.24 -9.03 14.82
C ILE A 44 5.88 -7.76 15.38
N LEU A 45 5.09 -6.70 15.58
CA LEU A 45 5.60 -5.44 16.12
C LEU A 45 6.09 -5.57 17.57
N GLU A 46 5.42 -6.39 18.38
CA GLU A 46 5.79 -6.63 19.78
C GLU A 46 7.05 -7.49 19.93
N ASN A 47 7.23 -8.49 19.07
CA ASN A 47 8.23 -9.55 19.28
C ASN A 47 9.41 -9.47 18.31
N LEU A 48 9.19 -8.98 17.09
CA LEU A 48 10.25 -8.80 16.09
C LEU A 48 10.66 -7.33 15.96
N GLY A 49 9.77 -6.39 16.28
CA GLY A 49 10.02 -4.94 16.19
C GLY A 49 10.38 -4.47 14.78
N VAL A 50 10.72 -3.19 14.65
CA VAL A 50 11.18 -2.58 13.39
C VAL A 50 12.51 -1.87 13.64
N GLY A 51 13.52 -2.17 12.81
CA GLY A 51 14.80 -1.47 12.87
C GLY A 51 14.63 -0.01 12.45
N CYS A 52 15.13 0.93 13.26
CA CYS A 52 14.93 2.36 13.04
C CYS A 52 16.11 3.14 13.61
N ARG A 53 16.77 3.94 12.77
CA ARG A 53 17.88 4.83 13.19
C ARG A 53 17.53 6.31 13.03
N GLN A 54 16.38 6.63 12.44
CA GLN A 54 15.95 8.01 12.25
C GLN A 54 15.76 8.67 13.64
N PRO A 55 16.54 9.73 13.97
CA PRO A 55 16.62 10.23 15.35
C PRO A 55 15.29 10.74 15.94
N GLN A 56 14.47 11.42 15.15
CA GLN A 56 13.19 11.98 15.59
C GLN A 56 12.13 10.89 15.80
N MET A 57 12.14 9.84 14.98
CA MET A 57 11.28 8.66 15.18
C MET A 57 11.67 7.94 16.47
N VAL A 58 12.97 7.68 16.66
CA VAL A 58 13.50 7.06 17.88
C VAL A 58 13.14 7.88 19.11
N GLU A 59 13.33 9.20 19.08
CA GLU A 59 12.99 10.06 20.21
C GLU A 59 11.48 10.08 20.52
N ALA A 60 10.63 10.12 19.49
CA ALA A 60 9.18 10.06 19.66
C ALA A 60 8.71 8.77 20.35
N PHE A 61 9.32 7.64 20.00
CA PHE A 61 9.05 6.35 20.64
C PHE A 61 9.68 6.23 22.03
N LYS A 62 10.90 6.73 22.22
CA LYS A 62 11.63 6.71 23.48
C LYS A 62 10.87 7.41 24.60
N ALA A 63 10.15 8.48 24.27
CA ALA A 63 9.29 9.19 25.21
C ALA A 63 8.21 8.31 25.88
N LEU A 64 7.91 7.13 25.31
CA LEU A 64 6.89 6.20 25.78
C LEU A 64 7.46 4.94 26.48
N GLU A 65 8.79 4.79 26.57
CA GLU A 65 9.39 3.62 27.26
C GLU A 65 9.01 3.57 28.74
N ALA A 66 8.92 4.73 29.40
CA ALA A 66 8.52 4.82 30.81
C ALA A 66 7.07 4.39 31.07
N GLU A 67 6.21 4.43 30.04
CA GLU A 67 4.83 3.92 30.09
C GLU A 67 4.76 2.41 29.82
N GLY A 68 5.88 1.77 29.44
CA GLY A 68 5.92 0.35 29.07
C GLY A 68 5.26 0.06 27.72
N LEU A 69 5.04 1.07 26.89
CA LEU A 69 4.34 0.96 25.59
C LEU A 69 5.29 0.68 24.42
N VAL A 70 6.58 0.86 24.64
CA VAL A 70 7.66 0.67 23.67
C VAL A 70 8.84 0.04 24.40
N LEU A 71 9.57 -0.82 23.70
CA LEU A 71 10.93 -1.20 24.05
C LEU A 71 11.87 -0.82 22.92
N ILE A 72 12.98 -0.17 23.22
CA ILE A 72 14.05 0.11 22.25
C ILE A 72 15.29 -0.70 22.61
N HIS A 73 15.74 -1.54 21.68
CA HIS A 73 16.93 -2.36 21.85
C HIS A 73 17.71 -2.46 20.53
N GLU A 74 19.03 -2.21 20.56
CA GLU A 74 19.92 -2.35 19.39
C GLU A 74 19.42 -1.71 18.07
N ASN A 75 18.91 -0.47 18.15
CA ASN A 75 18.29 0.26 17.03
C ASN A 75 17.01 -0.37 16.48
N ARG A 76 16.31 -1.17 17.28
CA ARG A 76 15.03 -1.79 16.95
C ARG A 76 13.98 -1.34 17.95
N ILE A 77 12.81 -1.02 17.43
CA ILE A 77 11.68 -0.48 18.19
C ILE A 77 10.59 -1.54 18.20
N TYR A 78 10.21 -1.98 19.38
CA TYR A 78 9.15 -2.96 19.62
C TYR A 78 7.93 -2.21 20.15
N LEU A 79 6.78 -2.37 19.50
CA LEU A 79 5.56 -1.62 19.83
C LEU A 79 4.57 -2.53 20.52
N MET A 80 4.12 -2.15 21.72
CA MET A 80 3.08 -2.89 22.43
C MET A 80 1.71 -2.66 21.77
N ARG A 81 0.83 -3.65 21.86
CA ARG A 81 -0.55 -3.63 21.35
C ARG A 81 -1.29 -2.37 21.78
N ASP A 82 -1.18 -2.00 23.04
CA ASP A 82 -1.83 -0.81 23.61
C ASP A 82 -1.41 0.49 22.89
N LEU A 83 -0.15 0.59 22.44
CA LEU A 83 0.30 1.73 21.65
C LEU A 83 -0.30 1.71 20.24
N VAL A 84 -0.33 0.54 19.61
CA VAL A 84 -0.92 0.38 18.28
C VAL A 84 -2.40 0.78 18.32
N ASP A 85 -3.17 0.28 19.28
CA ASP A 85 -4.59 0.64 19.45
C ASP A 85 -4.78 2.14 19.73
N ARG A 86 -3.91 2.75 20.54
CA ARG A 86 -3.93 4.20 20.82
C ARG A 86 -3.69 5.03 19.57
N CYS A 87 -2.72 4.63 18.73
CA CYS A 87 -2.42 5.29 17.47
C CYS A 87 -3.54 5.11 16.45
N LEU A 88 -4.10 3.91 16.32
CA LEU A 88 -5.26 3.65 15.47
C LEU A 88 -6.47 4.48 15.90
N GLY A 89 -6.76 4.53 17.20
CA GLY A 89 -7.88 5.32 17.73
C GLY A 89 -7.76 6.84 17.59
N SER A 90 -6.58 7.35 17.24
CA SER A 90 -6.34 8.79 16.96
C SER A 90 -6.13 9.10 15.47
N THR A 91 -6.02 8.08 14.63
CA THR A 91 -5.85 8.26 13.18
C THR A 91 -7.21 8.62 12.56
N PRO A 92 -7.32 9.70 11.75
CA PRO A 92 -8.55 10.03 11.05
C PRO A 92 -9.05 8.89 10.15
N GLY A 93 -10.35 8.61 10.22
CA GLY A 93 -10.94 7.44 9.57
C GLY A 93 -11.32 7.66 8.11
N VAL A 94 -11.98 6.67 7.50
CA VAL A 94 -12.40 6.75 6.08
C VAL A 94 -13.37 7.91 5.83
N ALA A 95 -14.26 8.21 6.78
CA ALA A 95 -15.23 9.30 6.67
C ALA A 95 -14.58 10.70 6.69
N ASP A 96 -13.39 10.82 7.28
CA ASP A 96 -12.63 12.08 7.34
C ASP A 96 -11.67 12.24 6.15
N PHE A 97 -11.64 11.26 5.23
CA PHE A 97 -10.74 11.25 4.09
C PHE A 97 -11.43 11.70 2.79
N PHE A 98 -10.72 12.47 1.97
CA PHE A 98 -11.31 13.20 0.85
C PHE A 98 -11.54 12.37 -0.42
N VAL A 99 -10.95 11.18 -0.53
CA VAL A 99 -11.15 10.29 -1.69
C VAL A 99 -12.24 9.27 -1.36
N PRO A 100 -13.28 9.12 -2.20
CA PRO A 100 -14.33 8.14 -1.94
C PRO A 100 -13.84 6.71 -2.19
N ARG A 101 -14.61 5.73 -1.68
CA ARG A 101 -14.44 4.31 -2.02
C ARG A 101 -14.62 4.04 -3.51
N ASN A 102 -14.10 2.91 -3.96
CA ASN A 102 -14.10 2.45 -5.35
C ASN A 102 -13.41 3.42 -6.32
N SER A 103 -12.29 4.01 -5.89
CA SER A 103 -11.55 5.00 -6.67
C SER A 103 -10.30 4.41 -7.34
N PHE A 104 -10.31 4.30 -8.66
CA PHE A 104 -9.13 3.88 -9.44
C PHE A 104 -8.22 5.06 -9.76
N PHE A 105 -6.91 4.86 -9.61
CA PHE A 105 -5.91 5.89 -9.86
C PHE A 105 -4.92 5.46 -10.94
N VAL A 106 -4.61 6.40 -11.83
CA VAL A 106 -3.32 6.37 -12.52
C VAL A 106 -2.27 6.47 -11.44
N GLY A 107 -1.28 5.58 -11.39
CA GLY A 107 -0.43 5.52 -10.21
C GLY A 107 0.98 5.09 -10.50
N GLY A 108 1.77 5.01 -9.44
CA GLY A 108 3.14 4.53 -9.41
C GLY A 108 4.14 5.55 -9.93
N THR A 109 5.36 5.11 -10.15
CA THR A 109 6.48 5.96 -10.57
C THR A 109 7.38 5.14 -11.46
N ALA A 110 6.95 4.94 -12.71
CA ALA A 110 7.76 4.24 -13.70
C ALA A 110 9.04 5.04 -13.97
N PRO A 111 10.23 4.43 -13.92
CA PRO A 111 11.45 5.09 -14.35
C PRO A 111 11.43 5.42 -15.85
N TYR A 112 10.67 4.69 -16.66
CA TYR A 112 10.70 4.82 -18.12
C TYR A 112 9.30 4.88 -18.75
N ILE A 113 9.27 5.41 -19.97
CA ILE A 113 8.15 5.34 -20.92
C ILE A 113 8.38 4.15 -21.84
N TYR A 114 7.29 3.45 -22.19
CA TYR A 114 7.25 2.51 -23.30
C TYR A 114 6.94 3.26 -24.59
N ASP A 115 7.79 3.12 -25.60
CA ASP A 115 7.51 3.60 -26.96
C ASP A 115 6.50 2.65 -27.60
N ASP A 116 5.22 3.00 -27.51
CA ASP A 116 4.09 2.21 -28.00
C ASP A 116 4.20 1.91 -29.52
N GLU A 117 4.77 2.84 -30.31
CA GLU A 117 4.92 2.68 -31.76
C GLU A 117 6.05 1.73 -32.14
N LYS A 118 7.19 1.81 -31.43
CA LYS A 118 8.36 0.96 -31.71
C LYS A 118 8.36 -0.35 -30.93
N GLY A 119 7.50 -0.48 -29.92
CA GLY A 119 7.46 -1.63 -29.02
C GLY A 119 8.68 -1.72 -28.10
N LEU A 120 9.26 -0.58 -27.68
CA LEU A 120 10.50 -0.53 -26.92
C LEU A 120 10.35 0.21 -25.60
N GLY A 121 10.68 -0.46 -24.48
CA GLY A 121 10.76 0.16 -23.16
C GLY A 121 12.07 0.91 -22.91
N GLY A 122 12.15 1.64 -21.80
CA GLY A 122 13.39 2.30 -21.37
C GLY A 122 13.57 3.75 -21.84
N ILE A 123 12.53 4.38 -22.40
CA ILE A 123 12.61 5.78 -22.83
C ILE A 123 12.54 6.69 -21.60
N MET A 124 13.42 7.69 -21.54
CA MET A 124 13.42 8.64 -20.43
C MET A 124 12.14 9.50 -20.45
N PRO A 125 11.42 9.61 -19.33
CA PRO A 125 10.26 10.47 -19.23
C PRO A 125 10.61 11.95 -19.47
N THR A 126 9.65 12.69 -20.01
CA THR A 126 9.77 14.13 -20.27
C THR A 126 8.57 14.86 -19.67
N GLU A 127 8.65 16.18 -19.59
CA GLU A 127 7.55 17.03 -19.13
C GLU A 127 6.27 16.83 -19.96
N ASP A 128 6.42 16.68 -21.29
CA ASP A 128 5.31 16.40 -22.21
C ASP A 128 4.60 15.09 -21.87
N HIS A 129 5.35 14.05 -21.49
CA HIS A 129 4.76 12.78 -21.06
C HIS A 129 3.92 12.97 -19.79
N VAL A 130 4.42 13.71 -18.79
CA VAL A 130 3.66 14.00 -17.56
C VAL A 130 2.40 14.80 -17.86
N ALA A 131 2.50 15.84 -18.70
CA ALA A 131 1.35 16.64 -19.11
C ALA A 131 0.31 15.78 -19.84
N ARG A 132 0.72 14.92 -20.77
CA ARG A 132 -0.18 14.01 -21.50
C ARG A 132 -0.88 13.04 -20.56
N ILE A 133 -0.15 12.39 -19.65
CA ILE A 133 -0.72 11.46 -18.66
C ILE A 133 -1.74 12.18 -17.77
N ALA A 134 -1.41 13.38 -17.29
CA ALA A 134 -2.31 14.19 -16.46
C ALA A 134 -3.60 14.58 -17.19
N GLN A 135 -3.49 14.96 -18.47
CA GLN A 135 -4.65 15.29 -19.30
C GLN A 135 -5.54 14.08 -19.57
N ILE A 136 -4.97 12.90 -19.77
CA ILE A 136 -5.74 11.65 -19.92
C ILE A 136 -6.48 11.33 -18.61
N ALA A 137 -5.78 11.42 -17.47
CA ALA A 137 -6.36 11.21 -16.16
C ALA A 137 -7.51 12.19 -15.87
N GLU A 138 -7.35 13.48 -16.20
CA GLU A 138 -8.38 14.51 -16.03
C GLU A 138 -9.64 14.21 -16.86
N LYS A 139 -9.48 13.88 -18.16
CA LYS A 139 -10.59 13.65 -19.09
C LYS A 139 -11.41 12.39 -18.78
N SER A 140 -10.78 11.35 -18.20
CA SER A 140 -11.43 10.06 -17.95
C SER A 140 -12.44 10.14 -16.81
N ARG A 141 -13.65 9.62 -16.96
CA ARG A 141 -14.64 9.61 -15.86
C ARG A 141 -14.35 8.54 -14.80
N VAL A 142 -13.70 7.45 -15.19
CA VAL A 142 -13.44 6.28 -14.33
C VAL A 142 -12.12 6.39 -13.55
N VAL A 143 -11.25 7.32 -13.95
CA VAL A 143 -10.05 7.68 -13.18
C VAL A 143 -10.43 8.69 -12.10
N ALA A 144 -10.30 8.31 -10.84
CA ALA A 144 -10.64 9.14 -9.68
C ALA A 144 -9.51 10.10 -9.27
N GLY A 145 -8.26 9.81 -9.65
CA GLY A 145 -7.11 10.67 -9.38
C GLY A 145 -5.83 10.14 -10.01
N MET A 146 -4.71 10.81 -9.74
CA MET A 146 -3.42 10.41 -10.31
C MET A 146 -2.23 10.54 -9.35
N GLY A 147 -1.33 9.58 -9.47
CA GLY A 147 0.04 9.64 -9.00
C GLY A 147 0.98 10.25 -10.04
N ARG A 148 2.29 10.13 -9.82
CA ARG A 148 3.33 10.59 -10.75
C ARG A 148 3.20 9.97 -12.15
N GLY A 149 2.82 8.69 -12.21
CA GLY A 149 2.83 7.88 -13.44
C GLY A 149 4.27 7.52 -13.83
N VAL A 150 5.06 8.53 -14.19
CA VAL A 150 6.48 8.41 -14.55
C VAL A 150 7.38 9.27 -13.67
N LYS A 151 8.68 8.99 -13.61
CA LYS A 151 9.64 9.72 -12.77
C LYS A 151 10.36 10.82 -13.55
N LEU A 152 10.02 12.09 -13.31
CA LEU A 152 10.93 13.19 -13.65
C LEU A 152 12.03 13.35 -12.60
N ALA A 153 13.15 13.93 -13.01
CA ALA A 153 14.27 14.24 -12.13
C ALA A 153 13.91 15.31 -11.08
N ASP A 154 13.16 16.33 -11.49
CA ASP A 154 12.71 17.40 -10.62
C ASP A 154 11.25 17.16 -10.15
N GLU A 155 11.09 16.94 -8.84
CA GLU A 155 9.77 16.68 -8.24
C GLU A 155 8.87 17.92 -8.20
N VAL A 156 9.45 19.12 -8.10
CA VAL A 156 8.69 20.39 -8.11
C VAL A 156 8.11 20.61 -9.50
N VAL A 157 8.90 20.40 -10.56
CA VAL A 157 8.41 20.44 -11.95
C VAL A 157 7.30 19.41 -12.15
N GLN A 158 7.50 18.18 -11.68
CA GLN A 158 6.48 17.15 -11.78
C GLN A 158 5.16 17.54 -11.07
N MET A 159 5.24 18.04 -9.83
CA MET A 159 4.08 18.52 -9.09
C MET A 159 3.35 19.66 -9.81
N ASN A 160 4.10 20.58 -10.43
CA ASN A 160 3.54 21.71 -11.17
C ASN A 160 2.78 21.25 -12.42
N LEU A 161 3.34 20.33 -13.19
CA LEU A 161 2.70 19.79 -14.39
C LEU A 161 1.42 19.02 -14.03
N MET A 162 1.46 18.22 -12.96
CA MET A 162 0.28 17.51 -12.47
C MET A 162 -0.81 18.48 -12.00
N ASP A 163 -0.47 19.51 -11.21
CA ASP A 163 -1.41 20.53 -10.74
C ASP A 163 -2.01 21.38 -11.88
N ALA A 164 -1.21 21.66 -12.92
CA ALA A 164 -1.65 22.44 -14.08
C ALA A 164 -2.63 21.68 -14.99
N HIS A 165 -2.54 20.35 -15.04
CA HIS A 165 -3.27 19.53 -16.01
C HIS A 165 -4.31 18.58 -15.41
N CYS A 166 -4.39 18.43 -14.09
CA CYS A 166 -5.34 17.55 -13.42
C CYS A 166 -5.88 18.18 -12.12
N ALA A 167 -7.21 18.32 -12.03
CA ALA A 167 -7.91 18.89 -10.87
C ALA A 167 -8.26 17.83 -9.80
N LYS A 168 -8.20 16.55 -10.19
CA LYS A 168 -8.49 15.41 -9.32
C LYS A 168 -7.46 15.23 -8.20
N PRO A 169 -7.76 14.41 -7.18
CA PRO A 169 -6.79 13.97 -6.18
C PRO A 169 -5.41 13.61 -6.75
N LEU A 170 -4.36 14.16 -6.14
CA LEU A 170 -2.98 13.91 -6.55
C LEU A 170 -2.20 13.18 -5.45
N TYR A 171 -1.25 12.34 -5.85
CA TYR A 171 -0.20 11.90 -4.95
C TYR A 171 1.18 11.89 -5.60
N PHE A 172 2.20 12.20 -4.82
CA PHE A 172 3.58 12.33 -5.31
C PHE A 172 4.59 12.06 -4.20
N ALA A 173 5.86 11.89 -4.57
CA ALA A 173 6.94 11.73 -3.61
C ALA A 173 7.49 13.11 -3.21
N VAL A 174 8.09 13.16 -2.02
CA VAL A 174 8.81 14.34 -1.51
C VAL A 174 10.15 13.85 -0.99
N THR A 175 11.24 14.19 -1.70
CA THR A 175 12.60 13.82 -1.30
C THR A 175 13.57 15.02 -1.30
N SER A 176 13.03 16.23 -1.12
CA SER A 176 13.82 17.45 -0.96
C SER A 176 13.02 18.52 -0.21
N ASP A 177 13.70 19.51 0.37
CA ASP A 177 13.03 20.62 1.06
C ASP A 177 12.23 21.50 0.08
N ALA A 178 12.70 21.66 -1.16
CA ALA A 178 11.96 22.37 -2.21
C ALA A 178 10.66 21.63 -2.61
N ALA A 179 10.73 20.30 -2.73
CA ALA A 179 9.54 19.48 -2.97
C ALA A 179 8.55 19.54 -1.80
N LEU A 180 9.05 19.58 -0.55
CA LEU A 180 8.23 19.75 0.64
C LEU A 180 7.51 21.10 0.66
N GLU A 181 8.23 22.20 0.42
CA GLU A 181 7.64 23.54 0.35
C GLU A 181 6.53 23.58 -0.71
N ARG A 182 6.79 23.00 -1.88
CA ARG A 182 5.79 22.91 -2.95
C ARG A 182 4.59 22.06 -2.55
N ALA A 183 4.80 20.91 -1.92
CA ALA A 183 3.74 20.02 -1.45
C ALA A 183 2.82 20.73 -0.43
N VAL A 184 3.40 21.49 0.51
CA VAL A 184 2.64 22.31 1.47
C VAL A 184 1.81 23.37 0.75
N ALA A 185 2.39 24.08 -0.23
CA ALA A 185 1.67 25.06 -1.02
C ALA A 185 0.51 24.43 -1.82
N LEU A 186 0.72 23.26 -2.42
CA LEU A 186 -0.32 22.50 -3.12
C LEU A 186 -1.44 22.06 -2.18
N HIS A 187 -1.09 21.52 -1.02
CA HIS A 187 -2.07 21.08 -0.04
C HIS A 187 -2.94 22.23 0.44
N LYS A 188 -2.33 23.39 0.74
CA LYS A 188 -3.09 24.60 1.10
C LYS A 188 -4.00 25.10 -0.02
N LYS A 189 -3.57 24.99 -1.29
CA LYS A 189 -4.34 25.40 -2.46
C LYS A 189 -5.52 24.46 -2.73
N ARG A 190 -5.32 23.14 -2.63
CA ARG A 190 -6.24 22.13 -3.17
C ARG A 190 -6.94 21.28 -2.11
N GLY A 191 -6.30 21.02 -0.98
CA GLY A 191 -6.78 20.11 0.07
C GLY A 191 -6.81 18.62 -0.29
N ASN A 192 -6.61 18.25 -1.57
CA ASN A 192 -6.78 16.88 -2.08
C ASN A 192 -5.47 16.23 -2.56
N VAL A 193 -4.37 16.44 -1.83
CA VAL A 193 -3.05 15.86 -2.14
C VAL A 193 -2.58 14.90 -1.06
N MET A 194 -1.82 13.88 -1.46
CA MET A 194 -1.16 12.91 -0.58
C MET A 194 0.33 12.83 -0.91
N VAL A 195 1.14 12.44 0.07
CA VAL A 195 2.57 12.18 -0.15
C VAL A 195 2.90 10.70 0.07
N VAL A 196 3.48 10.06 -0.96
CA VAL A 196 3.89 8.65 -0.89
C VAL A 196 5.24 8.48 -0.23
N PHE A 197 5.33 7.49 0.67
CA PHE A 197 6.61 6.98 1.16
C PHE A 197 6.62 5.45 1.18
N CYS A 198 7.66 4.85 0.61
CA CYS A 198 8.06 3.49 0.97
C CYS A 198 8.92 3.57 2.24
N LEU A 199 8.25 3.75 3.39
CA LEU A 199 8.92 4.05 4.65
C LEU A 199 9.81 2.90 5.11
N THR A 200 9.41 1.66 4.85
CA THR A 200 10.13 0.46 5.26
C THR A 200 10.80 -0.23 4.08
N ARG A 201 11.89 -0.95 4.37
CA ARG A 201 12.51 -1.97 3.54
C ARG A 201 12.19 -3.32 4.19
N PRO A 202 11.34 -4.13 3.55
CA PRO A 202 11.00 -5.43 4.10
C PRO A 202 12.20 -6.39 4.19
N PRO A 203 12.28 -7.23 5.25
CA PRO A 203 11.38 -7.24 6.40
C PRO A 203 11.80 -6.25 7.50
N LEU A 204 10.85 -5.43 7.97
CA LEU A 204 10.88 -4.74 9.28
C LEU A 204 12.11 -3.85 9.54
N GLU A 205 12.51 -3.04 8.56
CA GLU A 205 13.58 -2.04 8.67
C GLU A 205 13.12 -0.70 8.08
N VAL A 206 13.36 0.42 8.76
CA VAL A 206 13.11 1.76 8.20
C VAL A 206 14.08 2.05 7.06
N ASN A 207 13.56 2.67 6.01
CA ASN A 207 14.31 3.11 4.87
C ASN A 207 14.91 4.50 5.12
N GLU A 208 16.20 4.54 5.46
CA GLU A 208 16.90 5.80 5.75
C GLU A 208 16.95 6.78 4.56
N ASN A 209 16.74 6.31 3.33
CA ASN A 209 16.65 7.21 2.16
C ASN A 209 15.39 8.09 2.18
N PHE A 210 14.37 7.72 2.97
CA PHE A 210 13.07 8.40 3.00
C PHE A 210 12.69 8.88 4.41
N SER A 211 13.32 8.34 5.45
CA SER A 211 12.93 8.54 6.85
C SER A 211 12.95 10.01 7.27
N GLU A 212 13.95 10.80 6.85
CA GLU A 212 14.02 12.24 7.14
C GLU A 212 12.85 13.02 6.51
N HIS A 213 12.60 12.79 5.22
CA HIS A 213 11.52 13.47 4.50
C HIS A 213 10.15 13.05 5.01
N PHE A 214 9.99 11.79 5.39
CA PHE A 214 8.79 11.30 6.03
C PHE A 214 8.48 12.10 7.31
N VAL A 215 9.45 12.26 8.22
CA VAL A 215 9.22 13.04 9.45
C VAL A 215 8.84 14.48 9.12
N LYS A 216 9.56 15.13 8.21
CA LYS A 216 9.27 16.51 7.80
C LYS A 216 7.85 16.65 7.23
N VAL A 217 7.42 15.72 6.38
CA VAL A 217 6.07 15.72 5.77
C VAL A 217 4.98 15.48 6.82
N VAL A 218 5.17 14.53 7.73
CA VAL A 218 4.22 14.28 8.84
C VAL A 218 4.08 15.54 9.70
N GLN A 219 5.20 16.14 10.12
CA GLN A 219 5.19 17.36 10.94
C GLN A 219 4.55 18.55 10.22
N ALA A 220 4.70 18.64 8.89
CA ALA A 220 4.03 19.64 8.06
C ALA A 220 2.50 19.43 7.97
N GLY A 221 1.97 18.29 8.43
CA GLY A 221 0.54 18.00 8.46
C GLY A 221 -0.03 17.57 7.11
N LEU A 222 0.80 17.07 6.21
CA LEU A 222 0.36 16.53 4.92
C LEU A 222 -0.18 15.09 5.09
N PRO A 223 -1.23 14.70 4.34
CA PRO A 223 -1.69 13.30 4.33
C PRO A 223 -0.57 12.36 3.84
N VAL A 224 -0.21 11.39 4.67
CA VAL A 224 0.89 10.45 4.40
C VAL A 224 0.36 9.11 3.93
N PHE A 225 0.82 8.70 2.76
CA PHE A 225 0.52 7.45 2.12
C PHE A 225 1.68 6.48 2.36
N ILE A 226 1.48 5.54 3.29
CA ILE A 226 2.53 4.75 3.95
C ILE A 226 2.60 3.36 3.31
N SER A 227 3.59 3.17 2.43
CA SER A 227 3.77 1.96 1.63
C SER A 227 4.83 1.05 2.23
N ALA A 228 4.53 -0.24 2.17
CA ALA A 228 5.41 -1.36 2.47
C ALA A 228 5.18 -2.41 1.39
N MET A 229 6.23 -3.08 0.91
CA MET A 229 6.12 -4.10 -0.14
C MET A 229 6.72 -5.45 0.27
N PRO A 230 6.27 -6.09 1.37
CA PRO A 230 6.66 -7.46 1.63
C PRO A 230 6.25 -8.37 0.48
N MET A 231 7.15 -9.30 0.17
CA MET A 231 7.02 -10.20 -0.96
C MET A 231 7.03 -11.63 -0.47
N ALA A 232 5.91 -12.32 -0.69
CA ALA A 232 5.69 -13.70 -0.27
C ALA A 232 6.76 -14.60 -0.88
N GLY A 233 7.46 -15.38 -0.03
CA GLY A 233 8.59 -16.23 -0.40
C GLY A 233 9.96 -15.53 -0.42
N ILE A 234 10.03 -14.23 -0.15
CA ILE A 234 11.30 -13.49 -0.05
C ILE A 234 11.40 -12.76 1.30
N SER A 235 10.51 -11.81 1.56
CA SER A 235 10.52 -11.00 2.79
C SER A 235 9.30 -11.23 3.68
N ALA A 236 8.46 -12.20 3.32
CA ALA A 236 7.35 -12.72 4.13
C ALA A 236 7.06 -14.19 3.76
N PRO A 237 6.32 -14.95 4.59
CA PRO A 237 5.95 -16.33 4.25
C PRO A 237 5.15 -16.43 2.96
N PHE A 238 5.31 -17.52 2.22
CA PHE A 238 4.56 -17.81 0.98
C PHE A 238 3.13 -18.32 1.28
N CYS A 239 2.31 -17.49 1.92
CA CYS A 239 0.89 -17.73 2.14
C CYS A 239 0.14 -16.39 2.29
N TYR A 240 -1.19 -16.40 2.11
CA TYR A 240 -2.01 -15.18 2.17
C TYR A 240 -1.87 -14.44 3.52
N ASN A 241 -2.15 -15.11 4.64
CA ASN A 241 -2.11 -14.46 5.96
C ASN A 241 -0.70 -14.00 6.35
N GLY A 242 0.35 -14.75 6.01
CA GLY A 242 1.73 -14.39 6.34
C GLY A 242 2.20 -13.10 5.65
N VAL A 243 2.01 -12.97 4.34
CA VAL A 243 2.39 -11.75 3.60
C VAL A 243 1.51 -10.57 3.99
N LEU A 244 0.21 -10.79 4.27
CA LEU A 244 -0.69 -9.74 4.76
C LEU A 244 -0.25 -9.24 6.14
N ALA A 245 0.09 -10.12 7.07
CA ALA A 245 0.50 -9.74 8.43
C ALA A 245 1.80 -8.94 8.43
N MET A 246 2.82 -9.39 7.68
CA MET A 246 4.09 -8.65 7.53
C MET A 246 3.86 -7.26 6.91
N THR A 247 3.02 -7.19 5.86
CA THR A 247 2.68 -5.92 5.22
C THR A 247 1.96 -4.98 6.18
N HIS A 248 1.00 -5.50 6.92
CA HIS A 248 0.24 -4.71 7.87
C HIS A 248 1.11 -4.20 9.02
N ALA A 249 2.00 -5.04 9.56
CA ALA A 249 2.93 -4.65 10.63
C ALA A 249 3.81 -3.47 10.23
N GLU A 250 4.42 -3.50 9.05
CA GLU A 250 5.28 -2.42 8.56
C GLU A 250 4.53 -1.10 8.37
N VAL A 251 3.29 -1.16 7.86
CA VAL A 251 2.47 0.05 7.69
C VAL A 251 1.95 0.56 9.04
N LEU A 252 1.56 -0.32 9.96
CA LEU A 252 1.16 0.03 11.32
C LEU A 252 2.29 0.75 12.08
N PHE A 253 3.54 0.32 11.90
CA PHE A 253 4.69 1.04 12.43
C PHE A 253 4.74 2.49 11.92
N GLY A 254 4.58 2.67 10.60
CA GLY A 254 4.49 3.98 9.97
C GLY A 254 3.32 4.84 10.49
N ILE A 255 2.16 4.23 10.71
CA ILE A 255 1.00 4.92 11.29
C ILE A 255 1.32 5.37 12.72
N CYS A 256 1.88 4.48 13.55
CA CYS A 256 2.23 4.79 14.93
C CYS A 256 3.19 5.96 15.01
N VAL A 257 4.31 5.91 14.28
CA VAL A 257 5.27 7.01 14.30
C VAL A 257 4.66 8.32 13.77
N SER A 258 3.73 8.25 12.80
CA SER A 258 3.01 9.43 12.32
C SER A 258 2.17 10.07 13.43
N GLN A 259 1.42 9.26 14.19
CA GLN A 259 0.60 9.74 15.29
C GLN A 259 1.42 10.27 16.47
N LEU A 260 2.63 9.75 16.70
CA LEU A 260 3.53 10.26 17.74
C LEU A 260 4.18 11.58 17.34
N LEU A 261 4.60 11.71 16.08
CA LEU A 261 5.15 12.95 15.56
C LEU A 261 4.08 14.04 15.43
N ARG A 262 2.85 13.63 15.09
CA ARG A 262 1.72 14.52 14.88
C ARG A 262 0.38 13.80 15.12
N PRO A 263 -0.20 13.89 16.33
CA PRO A 263 -1.50 13.33 16.61
C PRO A 263 -2.58 13.87 15.66
N GLY A 264 -3.42 12.99 15.13
CA GLY A 264 -4.44 13.31 14.12
C GLY A 264 -3.90 13.45 12.70
N ALA A 265 -2.64 13.06 12.43
CA ALA A 265 -2.14 13.00 11.06
C ALA A 265 -2.99 12.03 10.22
N VAL A 266 -3.38 12.45 9.01
CA VAL A 266 -4.08 11.57 8.06
C VAL A 266 -3.10 10.55 7.51
N CYS A 267 -3.31 9.27 7.83
CA CYS A 267 -2.51 8.17 7.35
C CYS A 267 -3.31 7.28 6.40
N ILE A 268 -2.76 7.03 5.22
CA ILE A 268 -3.33 6.10 4.24
C ILE A 268 -2.49 4.81 4.28
N HIS A 269 -3.14 3.69 4.58
CA HIS A 269 -2.51 2.38 4.56
C HIS A 269 -2.30 1.92 3.11
N ALA A 270 -1.05 1.88 2.68
CA ALA A 270 -0.66 1.65 1.27
C ALA A 270 0.03 0.31 1.01
N GLY A 271 -0.07 -0.62 1.97
CA GLY A 271 0.53 -1.94 1.89
C GLY A 271 0.38 -2.58 0.52
N PHE A 272 1.50 -3.00 -0.06
CA PHE A 272 1.61 -3.55 -1.40
C PHE A 272 2.10 -5.01 -1.33
N PRO A 273 1.32 -5.91 -0.73
CA PRO A 273 1.72 -7.31 -0.63
C PRO A 273 1.89 -7.89 -2.04
N THR A 274 3.05 -8.48 -2.30
CA THR A 274 3.42 -8.99 -3.62
C THR A 274 3.86 -10.46 -3.50
N ILE A 275 3.93 -11.16 -4.63
CA ILE A 275 4.31 -12.58 -4.70
C ILE A 275 5.59 -12.69 -5.51
N ALA A 276 6.64 -13.26 -4.92
CA ALA A 276 7.85 -13.65 -5.66
C ALA A 276 7.55 -14.95 -6.40
N ASP A 277 7.45 -14.90 -7.72
CA ASP A 277 7.03 -16.06 -8.49
C ASP A 277 8.25 -16.85 -9.01
N PRO A 278 8.47 -18.09 -8.52
CA PRO A 278 9.62 -18.90 -8.93
C PRO A 278 9.63 -19.21 -10.44
N ARG A 279 8.47 -19.13 -11.12
CA ARG A 279 8.35 -19.37 -12.57
C ARG A 279 9.04 -18.30 -13.40
N ILE A 280 9.29 -17.13 -12.81
CA ILE A 280 9.93 -15.96 -13.44
C ILE A 280 11.13 -15.49 -12.60
N GLU A 281 11.92 -16.44 -12.11
CA GLU A 281 13.16 -16.17 -11.35
C GLU A 281 12.92 -15.35 -10.08
N TYR A 282 11.80 -15.61 -9.39
CA TYR A 282 11.37 -14.90 -8.17
C TYR A 282 11.11 -13.40 -8.38
N ASN A 283 10.98 -12.95 -9.62
CA ASN A 283 10.48 -11.61 -9.90
C ASN A 283 9.04 -11.45 -9.39
N PRO A 284 8.65 -10.22 -8.98
CA PRO A 284 7.30 -9.96 -8.53
C PRO A 284 6.29 -10.16 -9.66
N ASN A 285 5.32 -11.06 -9.47
CA ASN A 285 4.29 -11.29 -10.48
C ASN A 285 3.02 -10.50 -10.17
N TYR A 286 2.93 -9.31 -10.77
CA TYR A 286 1.82 -8.39 -10.56
C TYR A 286 0.56 -8.72 -11.37
N GLY A 287 0.64 -9.65 -12.32
CA GLY A 287 -0.47 -10.06 -13.20
C GLY A 287 -1.38 -11.14 -12.61
N LEU A 288 -0.98 -11.74 -11.48
CA LEU A 288 -1.73 -12.84 -10.89
C LEU A 288 -3.10 -12.40 -10.36
N VAL A 289 -4.09 -13.27 -10.52
CA VAL A 289 -5.40 -13.16 -9.87
C VAL A 289 -5.23 -13.10 -8.35
N SER A 290 -4.33 -13.93 -7.82
CA SER A 290 -3.96 -13.95 -6.40
C SER A 290 -3.28 -12.67 -5.92
N HIS A 291 -2.52 -11.97 -6.77
CA HIS A 291 -1.95 -10.65 -6.43
C HIS A 291 -3.06 -9.60 -6.27
N ASN A 292 -4.05 -9.59 -7.18
CA ASN A 292 -5.22 -8.72 -7.03
C ASN A 292 -6.01 -9.06 -5.76
N LEU A 293 -6.21 -10.36 -5.48
CA LEU A 293 -6.90 -10.82 -4.27
C LEU A 293 -6.19 -10.38 -2.99
N LEU A 294 -4.85 -10.50 -2.91
CA LEU A 294 -4.05 -10.04 -1.76
C LEU A 294 -4.30 -8.55 -1.44
N ASN A 295 -4.29 -7.70 -2.46
CA ASN A 295 -4.48 -6.26 -2.28
C ASN A 295 -5.94 -5.91 -1.94
N ILE A 296 -6.92 -6.66 -2.45
CA ILE A 296 -8.33 -6.55 -2.03
C ILE A 296 -8.48 -6.96 -0.56
N LEU A 297 -7.91 -8.10 -0.15
CA LEU A 297 -7.94 -8.58 1.23
C LEU A 297 -7.35 -7.56 2.20
N MET A 298 -6.19 -6.99 1.86
CA MET A 298 -5.58 -5.90 2.64
C MET A 298 -6.51 -4.67 2.72
N THR A 299 -7.21 -4.33 1.63
CA THR A 299 -8.20 -3.25 1.63
C THR A 299 -9.34 -3.52 2.61
N HIS A 300 -9.89 -4.74 2.63
CA HIS A 300 -10.97 -5.10 3.56
C HIS A 300 -10.51 -5.05 5.01
N LEU A 301 -9.28 -5.51 5.32
CA LEU A 301 -8.69 -5.35 6.64
C LEU A 301 -8.63 -3.88 7.06
N CYS A 302 -8.10 -3.01 6.20
CA CYS A 302 -8.01 -1.59 6.49
C CYS A 302 -9.38 -0.96 6.72
N LEU A 303 -10.37 -1.27 5.88
CA LEU A 303 -11.72 -0.73 6.02
C LEU A 303 -12.41 -1.22 7.31
N MET A 304 -12.17 -2.46 7.75
CA MET A 304 -12.68 -2.94 9.04
C MET A 304 -12.03 -2.22 10.23
N LEU A 305 -10.78 -1.74 10.07
CA LEU A 305 -10.08 -0.89 11.03
C LEU A 305 -10.39 0.61 10.86
N ASP A 306 -11.31 0.96 9.95
CA ASP A 306 -11.65 2.33 9.57
C ASP A 306 -10.45 3.18 9.07
N LEU A 307 -9.48 2.54 8.43
CA LEU A 307 -8.32 3.23 7.86
C LEU A 307 -8.52 3.55 6.37
N PRO A 308 -8.17 4.77 5.92
CA PRO A 308 -7.99 5.04 4.49
C PRO A 308 -6.99 4.05 3.88
N ALA A 309 -7.30 3.50 2.71
CA ALA A 309 -6.56 2.38 2.13
C ALA A 309 -6.35 2.57 0.64
N PHE A 310 -5.11 2.35 0.17
CA PHE A 310 -4.77 2.60 -1.22
C PHE A 310 -3.79 1.55 -1.76
N GLN A 311 -4.32 0.40 -2.15
CA GLN A 311 -3.52 -0.76 -2.55
C GLN A 311 -3.26 -0.78 -4.06
N SER A 312 -2.66 -1.85 -4.58
CA SER A 312 -2.32 -1.99 -6.00
C SER A 312 -3.13 -3.11 -6.65
N ALA A 313 -3.55 -2.92 -7.90
CA ALA A 313 -4.25 -3.95 -8.68
C ALA A 313 -4.16 -3.66 -10.18
N CYS A 314 -4.68 -4.60 -10.99
CA CYS A 314 -4.86 -4.46 -12.46
C CYS A 314 -3.55 -4.23 -13.23
N THR A 315 -2.47 -4.78 -12.68
CA THR A 315 -1.10 -4.72 -13.19
C THR A 315 -0.76 -5.96 -14.00
N THR A 316 0.40 -5.97 -14.66
CA THR A 316 0.92 -7.13 -15.39
C THR A 316 2.44 -7.21 -15.24
N HIS A 317 3.01 -8.38 -15.52
CA HIS A 317 4.46 -8.55 -15.70
C HIS A 317 4.88 -8.55 -17.17
N GLU A 318 3.93 -8.53 -18.10
CA GLU A 318 4.22 -8.55 -19.54
C GLU A 318 5.13 -7.38 -19.95
N GLU A 319 6.16 -7.66 -20.73
CA GLU A 319 7.14 -6.66 -21.17
C GLU A 319 6.60 -5.73 -22.26
N HIS A 320 5.54 -6.16 -22.95
CA HIS A 320 4.99 -5.53 -24.15
C HIS A 320 3.46 -5.48 -24.09
N LEU A 321 2.87 -4.76 -25.04
CA LEU A 321 1.42 -4.67 -25.25
C LEU A 321 0.84 -5.96 -25.82
N THR A 322 0.82 -7.01 -24.99
CA THR A 322 0.24 -8.30 -25.36
C THR A 322 -1.25 -8.32 -25.01
N ARG A 323 -1.99 -9.27 -25.59
CA ARG A 323 -3.37 -9.54 -25.18
C ARG A 323 -3.46 -9.80 -23.67
N ARG A 324 -2.47 -10.50 -23.11
CA ARG A 324 -2.40 -10.81 -21.67
C ARG A 324 -2.26 -9.56 -20.81
N ALA A 325 -1.46 -8.57 -21.23
CA ALA A 325 -1.34 -7.30 -20.53
C ALA A 325 -2.70 -6.57 -20.35
N TYR A 326 -3.62 -6.75 -21.30
CA TYR A 326 -4.97 -6.23 -21.24
C TYR A 326 -5.94 -7.14 -20.48
N ASP A 327 -5.84 -8.46 -20.65
CA ASP A 327 -6.65 -9.45 -19.93
C ASP A 327 -6.38 -9.38 -18.40
N ASP A 328 -5.10 -9.22 -17.99
CA ASP A 328 -4.71 -9.03 -16.59
C ASP A 328 -5.33 -7.75 -15.99
N ALA A 329 -5.33 -6.65 -16.77
CA ALA A 329 -5.95 -5.40 -16.35
C ALA A 329 -7.46 -5.56 -16.17
N LYS A 330 -8.15 -6.19 -17.13
CA LYS A 330 -9.58 -6.47 -17.04
C LYS A 330 -9.92 -7.34 -15.83
N ALA A 331 -9.16 -8.42 -15.62
CA ALA A 331 -9.36 -9.33 -14.49
C ALA A 331 -9.24 -8.59 -13.15
N GLY A 332 -8.18 -7.80 -12.96
CA GLY A 332 -8.00 -7.01 -11.75
C GLY A 332 -9.10 -5.97 -11.54
N GLN A 333 -9.52 -5.27 -12.60
CA GLN A 333 -10.60 -4.28 -12.54
C GLN A 333 -11.93 -4.93 -12.14
N ALA A 334 -12.29 -6.06 -12.76
CA ALA A 334 -13.50 -6.80 -12.46
C ALA A 334 -13.51 -7.32 -11.02
N MET A 335 -12.39 -7.84 -10.52
CA MET A 335 -12.25 -8.26 -9.12
C MET A 335 -12.45 -7.08 -8.15
N CYS A 336 -11.83 -5.93 -8.43
CA CYS A 336 -12.01 -4.74 -7.61
C CYS A 336 -13.49 -4.32 -7.56
N LEU A 337 -14.18 -4.30 -8.71
CA LEU A 337 -15.61 -3.97 -8.77
C LEU A 337 -16.49 -5.00 -8.03
N LYS A 338 -16.15 -6.29 -8.12
CA LYS A 338 -16.90 -7.38 -7.48
C LYS A 338 -16.76 -7.41 -5.96
N TYR A 339 -15.53 -7.26 -5.46
CA TYR A 339 -15.25 -7.42 -4.04
C TYR A 339 -15.27 -6.10 -3.27
N GLY A 340 -15.11 -4.97 -3.97
CA GLY A 340 -15.12 -3.64 -3.38
C GLY A 340 -13.76 -3.25 -2.80
N PHE A 341 -13.49 -1.95 -2.79
CA PHE A 341 -12.21 -1.40 -2.34
C PHE A 341 -12.35 0.06 -1.92
N HIS A 342 -11.27 0.65 -1.38
CA HIS A 342 -11.19 2.08 -1.13
C HIS A 342 -10.54 2.78 -2.33
N MET A 343 -9.21 2.70 -2.45
CA MET A 343 -8.47 3.20 -3.61
C MET A 343 -7.54 2.11 -4.16
N MET A 344 -7.34 2.09 -5.49
CA MET A 344 -6.40 1.19 -6.17
C MET A 344 -5.50 1.98 -7.12
N ARG A 345 -4.18 1.76 -7.04
CA ARG A 345 -3.16 2.38 -7.91
C ARG A 345 -2.59 1.37 -8.89
N HIS A 346 -1.86 1.89 -9.89
CA HIS A 346 -1.22 1.12 -10.96
C HIS A 346 -2.17 0.50 -11.99
N THR A 347 -3.45 0.88 -11.97
CA THR A 347 -4.54 0.08 -12.54
C THR A 347 -4.67 0.12 -14.07
N PHE A 348 -3.77 0.82 -14.77
CA PHE A 348 -3.98 1.14 -16.18
C PHE A 348 -2.74 0.87 -17.06
N SER A 349 -1.57 1.39 -16.71
CA SER A 349 -0.53 1.69 -17.71
C SER A 349 0.71 0.79 -17.73
N PHE A 350 1.02 0.12 -16.62
CA PHE A 350 2.34 -0.46 -16.45
C PHE A 350 2.59 -1.71 -17.30
N LEU A 351 3.85 -1.85 -17.72
CA LEU A 351 4.46 -3.02 -18.32
C LEU A 351 5.78 -3.34 -17.59
N ARG A 352 6.38 -4.48 -17.93
CA ARG A 352 7.72 -4.91 -17.49
C ARG A 352 7.93 -4.69 -15.99
N TYR A 353 7.14 -5.35 -15.15
CA TYR A 353 7.29 -5.29 -13.69
C TYR A 353 7.18 -3.88 -13.08
N LEU A 354 6.29 -3.04 -13.62
CA LEU A 354 6.11 -1.62 -13.25
C LEU A 354 7.28 -0.70 -13.65
N ILE A 355 8.14 -1.12 -14.56
CA ILE A 355 9.33 -0.36 -14.99
C ILE A 355 8.97 0.60 -16.13
N ASP A 356 8.11 0.20 -17.04
CA ASP A 356 7.66 1.06 -18.14
C ASP A 356 6.22 1.49 -17.98
N PHE A 357 5.96 2.75 -18.34
CA PHE A 357 4.63 3.31 -18.48
C PHE A 357 4.26 3.40 -19.96
N SER A 358 3.22 2.68 -20.37
CA SER A 358 2.64 2.80 -21.71
C SER A 358 1.44 3.75 -21.70
N ILE A 359 1.41 4.68 -22.65
CA ILE A 359 0.28 5.61 -22.80
C ILE A 359 -0.86 4.92 -23.56
N GLU A 360 -0.57 4.10 -24.57
CA GLU A 360 -1.59 3.27 -25.23
C GLU A 360 -2.30 2.38 -24.21
N LYS A 361 -1.54 1.68 -23.35
CA LYS A 361 -2.12 0.81 -22.33
C LYS A 361 -2.97 1.60 -21.34
N LEU A 362 -2.54 2.81 -20.95
CA LEU A 362 -3.34 3.71 -20.11
C LEU A 362 -4.71 3.97 -20.73
N GLU A 363 -4.75 4.46 -21.97
CA GLU A 363 -5.98 4.81 -22.68
C GLU A 363 -6.87 3.57 -22.87
N ARG A 364 -6.28 2.46 -23.32
CA ARG A 364 -7.01 1.22 -23.58
C ARG A 364 -7.53 0.55 -22.31
N SER A 365 -6.76 0.55 -21.21
CA SER A 365 -7.23 0.01 -19.93
C SER A 365 -8.30 0.91 -19.28
N ILE A 366 -8.36 2.21 -19.60
CA ILE A 366 -9.50 3.07 -19.25
C ILE A 366 -10.75 2.62 -20.01
N GLU A 367 -10.67 2.40 -21.33
CA GLU A 367 -11.79 1.89 -22.13
C GLU A 367 -12.29 0.51 -21.65
N ILE A 368 -11.37 -0.37 -21.27
CA ILE A 368 -11.70 -1.67 -20.69
C ILE A 368 -12.49 -1.48 -19.40
N LEU A 369 -12.04 -0.60 -18.49
CA LEU A 369 -12.73 -0.35 -17.22
C LEU A 369 -14.15 0.19 -17.43
N GLU A 370 -14.34 1.08 -18.42
CA GLU A 370 -15.67 1.63 -18.75
C GLU A 370 -16.70 0.55 -19.15
N ASN A 371 -16.23 -0.61 -19.61
CA ASN A 371 -17.06 -1.73 -20.06
C ASN A 371 -16.97 -2.96 -19.15
N THR A 372 -16.20 -2.89 -18.06
CA THR A 372 -15.99 -4.02 -17.14
C THR A 372 -17.07 -4.05 -16.06
N THR A 373 -17.56 -5.23 -15.76
CA THR A 373 -18.58 -5.49 -14.74
C THR A 373 -18.06 -6.45 -13.68
N PRO A 374 -18.68 -6.51 -12.48
CA PRO A 374 -18.36 -7.54 -11.49
C PRO A 374 -18.42 -8.99 -12.02
N ASP A 375 -19.27 -9.27 -13.00
CA ASP A 375 -19.46 -10.61 -13.56
C ASP A 375 -18.28 -11.05 -14.45
N ASP A 376 -17.44 -10.11 -14.90
CA ASP A 376 -16.21 -10.41 -15.63
C ASP A 376 -15.09 -10.95 -14.73
N ALA A 377 -15.25 -10.93 -13.40
CA ALA A 377 -14.20 -11.31 -12.48
C ALA A 377 -13.94 -12.82 -12.54
N PRO A 378 -12.66 -13.25 -12.60
CA PRO A 378 -12.32 -14.67 -12.54
C PRO A 378 -12.85 -15.29 -11.23
N ALA A 379 -13.09 -16.60 -11.28
CA ALA A 379 -13.38 -17.35 -10.06
C ALA A 379 -12.14 -17.37 -9.17
N VAL A 380 -12.34 -17.14 -7.87
CA VAL A 380 -11.28 -17.24 -6.87
C VAL A 380 -11.75 -18.05 -5.69
N GLU A 381 -10.87 -18.90 -5.17
CA GLU A 381 -11.07 -19.54 -3.88
C GLU A 381 -10.65 -18.56 -2.78
N MET A 382 -11.57 -18.31 -1.84
CA MET A 382 -11.32 -17.38 -0.76
C MET A 382 -10.40 -18.05 0.28
N PRO A 383 -9.26 -17.43 0.62
CA PRO A 383 -8.30 -18.04 1.53
C PRO A 383 -8.85 -18.08 2.95
N VAL A 384 -8.42 -19.10 3.68
CA VAL A 384 -8.64 -19.25 5.12
C VAL A 384 -7.31 -19.17 5.84
N TYR A 385 -7.36 -18.99 7.16
CA TYR A 385 -6.16 -18.87 7.98
C TYR A 385 -5.31 -20.15 7.91
N ASP A 386 -4.04 -19.99 7.54
CA ASP A 386 -3.03 -21.05 7.57
C ASP A 386 -2.08 -20.80 8.77
N PRO A 387 -2.17 -21.59 9.85
CA PRO A 387 -1.36 -21.37 11.05
C PRO A 387 0.15 -21.51 10.76
N ARG A 388 0.52 -22.26 9.71
CA ARG A 388 1.92 -22.42 9.29
C ARG A 388 2.56 -21.10 8.89
N GLY A 389 1.76 -20.12 8.44
CA GLY A 389 2.24 -18.77 8.12
C GLY A 389 2.85 -18.08 9.34
N MET A 390 2.18 -18.18 10.49
CA MET A 390 2.68 -17.59 11.72
C MET A 390 3.83 -18.41 12.33
N GLU A 391 3.78 -19.74 12.24
CA GLU A 391 4.91 -20.61 12.61
C GLU A 391 6.18 -20.24 11.84
N SER A 392 6.05 -19.99 10.53
CA SER A 392 7.14 -19.52 9.66
C SER A 392 7.68 -18.15 10.13
N ILE A 393 6.81 -17.19 10.48
CA ILE A 393 7.23 -15.89 11.02
C ILE A 393 8.00 -16.04 12.34
N MET A 394 7.51 -16.87 13.26
CA MET A 394 8.16 -17.10 14.56
C MET A 394 9.53 -17.77 14.41
N HIS A 395 9.68 -18.66 13.43
CA HIS A 395 10.92 -19.37 13.18
C HIS A 395 11.95 -18.52 12.40
N THR A 396 11.51 -17.89 11.31
CA THR A 396 12.39 -17.18 10.36
C THR A 396 12.63 -15.72 10.80
N GLY A 397 11.67 -15.09 11.48
CA GLY A 397 11.78 -13.73 12.00
C GLY A 397 12.02 -12.69 10.89
N VAL A 398 13.08 -11.90 11.05
CA VAL A 398 13.56 -10.88 10.08
C VAL A 398 14.41 -11.47 8.94
N GLY A 399 14.49 -12.79 8.84
CA GLY A 399 15.22 -13.49 7.79
C GLY A 399 14.50 -13.47 6.42
N MET A 400 15.17 -14.08 5.44
CA MET A 400 14.60 -14.31 4.11
C MET A 400 13.80 -15.61 4.08
N TYR A 401 12.65 -15.61 3.40
CA TYR A 401 11.69 -16.72 3.35
C TYR A 401 11.86 -17.63 2.12
N MET A 402 12.95 -17.45 1.35
CA MET A 402 13.18 -18.20 0.12
C MET A 402 13.45 -19.69 0.37
N GLU A 403 14.12 -20.00 1.48
CA GLU A 403 14.41 -21.38 1.92
C GLU A 403 13.42 -21.88 2.98
N ASP A 404 12.36 -21.11 3.25
CA ASP A 404 11.38 -21.47 4.27
C ASP A 404 10.60 -22.76 3.87
N PRO A 405 10.40 -23.72 4.79
CA PRO A 405 9.67 -24.95 4.49
C PRO A 405 8.25 -24.72 3.97
N LEU A 406 7.56 -23.67 4.42
CA LEU A 406 6.22 -23.32 3.95
C LEU A 406 6.26 -22.87 2.50
N THR A 407 7.28 -22.12 2.10
CA THR A 407 7.51 -21.68 0.71
C THR A 407 7.54 -22.87 -0.22
N THR A 408 8.38 -23.86 0.09
CA THR A 408 8.45 -25.10 -0.70
C THR A 408 7.13 -25.88 -0.68
N ALA A 409 6.46 -25.96 0.48
CA ALA A 409 5.22 -26.72 0.62
C ALA A 409 4.04 -26.15 -0.18
N ASN A 410 4.03 -24.83 -0.41
CA ASN A 410 2.95 -24.09 -1.05
C ASN A 410 3.19 -23.81 -2.55
N PHE A 411 4.41 -24.01 -3.07
CA PHE A 411 4.66 -23.90 -4.51
C PHE A 411 3.73 -24.77 -5.34
N GLY A 412 3.15 -24.17 -6.38
CA GLY A 412 2.18 -24.83 -7.26
C GLY A 412 0.83 -25.12 -6.62
N LYS A 413 0.55 -24.61 -5.40
CA LYS A 413 -0.72 -24.79 -4.68
C LYS A 413 -1.35 -23.46 -4.27
N VAL A 414 -0.52 -22.53 -3.81
CA VAL A 414 -0.92 -21.16 -3.44
C VAL A 414 -0.35 -20.20 -4.48
N PHE A 415 -1.09 -19.14 -4.80
CA PHE A 415 -0.68 -18.12 -5.78
C PHE A 415 -0.43 -18.66 -7.20
N VAL A 416 -1.20 -19.66 -7.62
CA VAL A 416 -1.02 -20.34 -8.91
C VAL A 416 -1.56 -19.53 -10.10
N ASP A 417 -2.67 -18.82 -9.87
CA ASP A 417 -3.40 -18.03 -10.86
C ASP A 417 -3.33 -16.52 -10.56
#